data_AF-A0A894KFA9-F1
#
_entry.id   AF-A0A894KFA9-F1
#
_cell.length_a   1.000
_cell.length_b   1.000
_cell.length_c   1.000
_cell.angle_alpha   90.00
_cell.angle_beta   90.00
_cell.angle_gamma   90.00
#
_symmetry.space_group_name_H-M   'P 1'
#
loop_
_entity.id
_entity.type
_entity.pdbx_description
1 polymer ?
#
loop_
_entity_poly.entity_id
_entity_poly.type
_entity_poly.pdbx_seq_one_letter_code
_entity_poly.pdbx_strand_id
1 'polypeptide(L)'
;MYPSYHRQGRDMILYFLNKHFGDKDKLITPMKPLEIETDKKMLENLFCYDSFKEDYKILNTEVRKLGYNIPPLVNAYMSLSPTMRMFGTAINYGFGDVEETGILIAVNEILEDKRVRHIESFVKQHPEAMKITSGAHPILTK
;
A
#
# COMPACT_ATOMS: atom_id res chain seq x y z
N MET A 1 4.50 -8.13 -7.22
CA MET A 1 4.35 -9.54 -6.82
C MET A 1 5.10 -10.41 -7.83
N TYR A 2 5.41 -11.67 -7.50
CA TYR A 2 6.07 -12.57 -8.44
C TYR A 2 5.10 -12.99 -9.56
N PRO A 3 5.59 -13.22 -10.79
CA PRO A 3 4.75 -13.70 -11.90
C PRO A 3 3.98 -15.00 -11.61
N SER A 4 4.44 -15.79 -10.64
CA SER A 4 3.81 -17.03 -10.19
C SER A 4 2.59 -16.84 -9.29
N TYR A 5 2.27 -15.61 -8.85
CA TYR A 5 1.10 -15.36 -8.03
C TYR A 5 -0.18 -15.46 -8.88
N HIS A 6 -1.30 -15.89 -8.27
CA HIS A 6 -2.55 -16.07 -9.00
C HIS A 6 -3.05 -14.74 -9.58
N ARG A 7 -3.21 -14.68 -10.91
CA ARG A 7 -3.55 -13.43 -11.63
C ARG A 7 -4.82 -12.75 -11.13
N GLN A 8 -5.90 -13.50 -10.93
CA GLN A 8 -7.12 -12.91 -10.37
C GLN A 8 -6.93 -12.41 -8.92
N GLY A 9 -6.10 -13.11 -8.13
CA GLY A 9 -5.79 -12.70 -6.76
C GLY A 9 -5.00 -11.40 -6.74
N ARG A 10 -4.00 -11.30 -7.63
CA ARG A 10 -3.24 -10.08 -7.89
C ARG A 10 -4.17 -8.94 -8.30
N ASP A 11 -5.01 -9.17 -9.29
CA ASP A 11 -5.92 -8.17 -9.84
C ASP A 11 -6.87 -7.61 -8.78
N MET A 12 -7.41 -8.48 -7.91
CA MET A 12 -8.20 -8.06 -6.75
C MET A 12 -7.40 -7.17 -5.79
N ILE A 13 -6.15 -7.53 -5.49
CA ILE A 13 -5.27 -6.72 -4.62
C ILE A 13 -4.97 -5.36 -5.25
N LEU A 14 -4.59 -5.32 -6.54
CA LEU A 14 -4.24 -4.09 -7.25
C LEU A 14 -5.46 -3.17 -7.37
N TYR A 15 -6.63 -3.72 -7.69
CA TYR A 15 -7.87 -2.97 -7.74
C TYR A 15 -8.22 -2.38 -6.38
N PHE A 16 -8.16 -3.20 -5.31
CA PHE A 16 -8.43 -2.76 -3.94
C PHE A 16 -7.49 -1.60 -3.53
N LEU A 17 -6.18 -1.75 -3.77
CA LEU A 17 -5.20 -0.71 -3.44
C LEU A 17 -5.46 0.57 -4.22
N ASN A 18 -5.75 0.48 -5.52
CA ASN A 18 -6.05 1.65 -6.33
C ASN A 18 -7.37 2.34 -5.92
N LYS A 19 -8.39 1.57 -5.52
CA LYS A 19 -9.66 2.13 -5.04
C LYS A 19 -9.47 2.96 -3.77
N HIS A 20 -8.74 2.43 -2.79
CA HIS A 20 -8.63 3.03 -1.46
C HIS A 20 -7.47 4.02 -1.33
N PHE A 21 -6.39 3.82 -2.07
CA PHE A 21 -5.14 4.59 -1.97
C PHE A 21 -4.67 5.19 -3.29
N GLY A 22 -5.43 5.03 -4.38
CA GLY A 22 -5.02 5.52 -5.69
C GLY A 22 -4.76 7.03 -5.70
N ASP A 23 -3.75 7.43 -6.48
CA ASP A 23 -3.39 8.83 -6.63
C ASP A 23 -4.45 9.63 -7.41
N LYS A 24 -5.25 10.41 -6.68
CA LYS A 24 -6.32 11.25 -7.25
C LYS A 24 -5.79 12.42 -8.06
N ASP A 25 -4.58 12.88 -7.74
CA ASP A 25 -3.97 14.08 -8.33
C ASP A 25 -3.09 13.74 -9.55
N LYS A 26 -2.84 12.44 -9.80
CA LYS A 26 -2.02 11.92 -10.91
C LYS A 26 -0.62 12.56 -10.95
N LEU A 27 0.00 12.70 -9.78
CA LEU A 27 1.35 13.22 -9.58
C LEU A 27 2.40 12.32 -10.23
N ILE A 28 2.21 11.01 -10.14
CA ILE A 28 3.12 10.00 -10.71
C ILE A 28 2.29 8.91 -11.39
N THR A 29 2.69 8.52 -12.59
CA THR A 29 2.11 7.40 -13.31
C THR A 29 3.20 6.52 -13.94
N PRO A 30 3.02 5.19 -14.02
CA PRO A 30 3.99 4.32 -14.64
C PRO A 30 3.97 4.53 -16.16
N MET A 31 5.14 4.51 -16.81
CA MET A 31 5.21 4.65 -18.28
C MET A 31 4.53 3.52 -19.03
N LYS A 32 4.60 2.30 -18.47
CA LYS A 32 3.92 1.10 -18.96
C LYS A 32 3.19 0.47 -17.77
N PRO A 33 1.94 0.91 -17.48
CA PRO A 33 1.20 0.36 -16.36
C PRO A 33 0.85 -1.11 -16.61
N LEU A 34 0.86 -1.90 -15.55
CA LEU A 34 0.33 -3.25 -15.57
C LEU A 34 -1.18 -3.19 -15.74
N GLU A 35 -1.70 -3.92 -16.72
CA GLU A 35 -3.13 -4.01 -16.98
C GLU A 35 -3.76 -5.10 -16.11
N ILE A 36 -4.92 -4.77 -15.53
CA ILE A 36 -5.76 -5.74 -14.82
C ILE A 36 -6.51 -6.56 -15.87
N GLU A 37 -6.36 -7.88 -15.83
CA GLU A 37 -6.98 -8.81 -16.78
C GLU A 37 -8.40 -9.18 -16.37
N THR A 38 -8.68 -9.16 -15.07
CA THR A 38 -10.01 -9.44 -14.49
C THR A 38 -11.00 -8.35 -14.89
N ASP A 39 -12.24 -8.74 -15.23
CA ASP A 39 -13.29 -7.80 -15.61
C ASP A 39 -13.50 -6.72 -14.53
N LYS A 40 -13.41 -5.47 -14.96
CA LYS A 40 -13.53 -4.32 -14.07
C LYS A 40 -14.90 -4.26 -13.40
N LYS A 41 -15.99 -4.62 -14.10
CA LYS A 41 -17.34 -4.61 -13.49
C LYS A 41 -17.47 -5.67 -12.40
N MET A 42 -16.86 -6.83 -12.59
CA MET A 42 -16.80 -7.87 -11.56
C MET A 42 -16.07 -7.37 -10.30
N LEU A 43 -14.95 -6.66 -10.46
CA LEU A 43 -14.20 -6.06 -9.35
C LEU A 43 -14.96 -4.91 -8.68
N GLU A 44 -15.62 -4.05 -9.45
CA GLU A 44 -16.48 -2.97 -8.95
C GLU A 44 -17.64 -3.51 -8.10
N ASN A 45 -18.28 -4.60 -8.55
CA ASN A 45 -19.35 -5.26 -7.80
C ASN A 45 -18.83 -5.98 -6.55
N LEU A 46 -17.62 -6.54 -6.62
CA LEU A 46 -17.00 -7.25 -5.50
C LEU A 46 -16.58 -6.29 -4.38
N PHE A 47 -15.97 -5.17 -4.75
CA PHE A 47 -15.53 -4.11 -3.85
C PHE A 47 -16.49 -2.93 -3.96
N CYS A 48 -17.72 -3.12 -3.51
CA CYS A 48 -18.79 -2.13 -3.63
C CYS A 48 -18.95 -1.23 -2.38
N TYR A 49 -18.18 -1.47 -1.31
CA TYR A 49 -18.30 -0.72 -0.06
C TYR A 49 -17.37 0.49 -0.04
N ASP A 50 -17.79 1.61 0.56
CA ASP A 50 -16.89 2.75 0.76
C ASP A 50 -15.90 2.51 1.90
N SER A 51 -16.23 1.57 2.79
CA SER A 51 -15.40 1.24 3.95
C SER A 51 -14.23 0.33 3.56
N PHE A 52 -13.01 0.85 3.75
CA PHE A 52 -11.77 0.07 3.67
C PHE A 52 -11.87 -1.26 4.42
N LYS A 53 -12.43 -1.26 5.62
CA LYS A 53 -12.50 -2.43 6.50
C LYS A 53 -13.44 -3.51 5.95
N GLU A 54 -14.53 -3.12 5.28
CA GLU A 54 -15.49 -4.05 4.69
C GLU A 54 -14.91 -4.68 3.43
N ASP A 55 -14.41 -3.86 2.50
CA ASP A 55 -13.73 -4.34 1.30
C ASP A 55 -12.51 -5.20 1.63
N TYR A 56 -11.75 -4.88 2.69
CA TYR A 56 -10.58 -5.67 3.09
C TYR A 56 -10.97 -7.07 3.59
N LYS A 57 -12.10 -7.20 4.28
CA LYS A 57 -12.62 -8.53 4.67
C LYS A 57 -12.99 -9.36 3.45
N ILE A 58 -13.58 -8.73 2.43
CA ILE A 58 -13.92 -9.36 1.16
C ILE A 58 -12.65 -9.79 0.44
N LEU A 59 -11.67 -8.89 0.29
CA LEU A 59 -10.38 -9.18 -0.34
C LEU A 59 -9.71 -10.39 0.28
N ASN A 60 -9.61 -10.42 1.61
CA ASN A 60 -8.97 -11.52 2.33
C ASN A 60 -9.72 -12.83 2.14
N THR A 61 -11.05 -12.79 2.15
CA THR A 61 -11.90 -13.95 1.90
C THR A 61 -11.72 -14.50 0.48
N GLU A 62 -11.80 -13.64 -0.54
CA GLU A 62 -11.70 -14.07 -1.94
C GLU A 62 -10.30 -14.55 -2.31
N VAL A 63 -9.24 -13.89 -1.84
CA VAL A 63 -7.87 -14.35 -2.07
C VAL A 63 -7.63 -15.72 -1.41
N ARG A 64 -8.19 -15.95 -0.22
CA ARG A 64 -8.13 -17.27 0.45
C ARG A 64 -8.90 -18.36 -0.27
N LYS A 65 -10.06 -18.04 -0.87
CA LYS A 65 -10.82 -19.00 -1.70
C LYS A 65 -10.00 -19.50 -2.89
N LEU A 66 -9.08 -18.69 -3.39
CA LEU A 66 -8.14 -19.07 -4.46
C LEU A 66 -6.95 -19.92 -3.96
N GLY A 67 -6.84 -20.17 -2.65
CA GLY A 67 -5.72 -20.89 -2.05
C GLY A 67 -4.48 -20.04 -1.78
N TYR A 68 -4.59 -18.71 -1.85
CA TYR A 68 -3.49 -17.78 -1.64
C TYR A 68 -3.73 -16.90 -0.41
N ASN A 69 -2.68 -16.22 0.03
CA ASN A 69 -2.76 -15.18 1.05
C ASN A 69 -2.39 -13.83 0.44
N ILE A 70 -2.94 -12.74 0.98
CA ILE A 70 -2.48 -11.40 0.67
C ILE A 70 -1.00 -11.30 1.09
N PRO A 71 -0.10 -10.80 0.23
CA PRO A 71 1.32 -10.66 0.57
C PRO A 71 1.53 -9.89 1.88
N PRO A 72 2.39 -10.36 2.80
CA PRO A 72 2.58 -9.71 4.11
C PRO A 72 2.96 -8.23 4.04
N LEU A 73 3.76 -7.84 3.04
CA LEU A 73 4.15 -6.44 2.83
C LEU A 73 2.96 -5.54 2.51
N VAL A 74 2.03 -6.01 1.68
CA VAL A 74 0.80 -5.25 1.35
C VAL A 74 0.02 -4.98 2.64
N ASN A 75 -0.17 -6.01 3.47
CA ASN A 75 -0.83 -5.86 4.77
C ASN A 75 -0.09 -4.90 5.72
N ALA A 76 1.24 -4.94 5.74
CA ALA A 76 2.04 -4.03 6.55
C ALA A 76 1.77 -2.57 6.17
N TYR A 77 1.88 -2.22 4.88
CA TYR A 77 1.68 -0.84 4.41
C TYR A 77 0.26 -0.33 4.63
N MET A 78 -0.76 -1.14 4.34
CA MET A 78 -2.15 -0.75 4.57
C MET A 78 -2.47 -0.49 6.05
N SER A 79 -1.77 -1.16 6.97
CA SER A 79 -1.92 -0.95 8.41
C SER A 79 -1.11 0.22 8.97
N LEU A 80 -0.14 0.74 8.19
CA LEU A 80 0.79 1.78 8.65
C LEU A 80 0.23 3.20 8.52
N SER A 81 -0.48 3.47 7.42
CA SER A 81 -0.98 4.82 7.13
C SER A 81 -2.28 4.74 6.31
N PRO A 82 -3.42 5.22 6.85
CA PRO A 82 -4.67 5.33 6.10
C PRO A 82 -4.61 6.33 4.93
N THR A 83 -3.61 7.20 4.90
CA THR A 83 -3.41 8.26 3.90
C THR A 83 -2.32 7.93 2.89
N MET A 84 -1.82 6.69 2.90
CA MET A 84 -0.91 6.19 1.87
C MET A 84 -1.47 6.47 0.46
N ARG A 85 -0.58 6.84 -0.47
CA ARG A 85 -0.90 6.98 -1.88
C ARG A 85 -0.23 5.88 -2.70
N MET A 86 -0.92 5.40 -3.72
CA MET A 86 -0.48 4.38 -4.66
C MET A 86 -0.53 4.97 -6.08
N PHE A 87 0.58 4.85 -6.81
CA PHE A 87 0.80 5.51 -8.11
C PHE A 87 0.75 4.54 -9.30
N GLY A 88 0.11 3.39 -9.12
CA GLY A 88 0.05 2.33 -10.11
C GLY A 88 1.19 1.31 -9.96
N THR A 89 1.13 0.30 -10.82
CA THR A 89 2.04 -0.84 -10.84
C THR A 89 2.61 -1.02 -12.24
N ALA A 90 3.88 -1.43 -12.34
CA ALA A 90 4.54 -1.77 -13.59
C ALA A 90 5.33 -3.08 -13.44
N ILE A 91 5.78 -3.64 -14.55
CA ILE A 91 6.68 -4.79 -14.55
C ILE A 91 8.12 -4.30 -14.52
N ASN A 92 8.89 -4.80 -13.57
CA ASN A 92 10.32 -4.54 -13.47
C ASN A 92 11.10 -5.64 -14.22
N TYR A 93 11.39 -5.39 -15.50
CA TYR A 93 12.17 -6.28 -16.35
C TYR A 93 13.64 -6.42 -15.93
N GLY A 94 14.16 -5.48 -15.13
CA GLY A 94 15.51 -5.53 -14.59
C GLY A 94 15.63 -6.40 -13.33
N PHE A 95 14.52 -6.86 -12.77
CA PHE A 95 14.47 -7.58 -11.50
C PHE A 95 13.51 -8.78 -11.57
N GLY A 96 13.75 -9.68 -12.52
CA GLY A 96 13.05 -10.98 -12.60
C GLY A 96 11.56 -10.86 -12.95
N ASP A 97 11.20 -9.84 -13.74
CA ASP A 97 9.83 -9.56 -14.20
C ASP A 97 8.81 -9.44 -13.06
N VAL A 98 9.26 -9.02 -11.88
CA VAL A 98 8.36 -8.80 -10.76
C VAL A 98 7.50 -7.57 -11.00
N GLU A 99 6.28 -7.61 -10.49
CA GLU A 99 5.41 -6.45 -10.50
C GLU A 99 5.79 -5.53 -9.34
N GLU A 100 6.03 -4.26 -9.65
CA GLU A 100 6.48 -3.22 -8.73
C GLU A 100 5.43 -2.12 -8.66
N THR A 101 5.06 -1.73 -7.43
CA THR A 101 4.04 -0.72 -7.17
C THR A 101 4.67 0.49 -6.50
N GLY A 102 4.46 1.66 -7.07
CA GLY A 102 4.89 2.92 -6.46
C GLY A 102 3.92 3.32 -5.34
N ILE A 103 4.45 3.55 -4.13
CA ILE A 103 3.66 4.07 -3.01
C ILE A 103 4.36 5.26 -2.35
N LEU A 104 3.58 6.17 -1.76
CA LEU A 104 4.07 7.25 -0.91
C LEU A 104 3.35 7.18 0.44
N ILE A 105 4.13 7.26 1.50
CA ILE A 105 3.65 7.34 2.88
C ILE A 105 4.28 8.58 3.50
N ALA A 106 3.46 9.50 3.97
CA ALA A 106 3.95 10.65 4.71
C ALA A 106 4.32 10.20 6.14
N VAL A 107 5.53 10.51 6.58
CA VAL A 107 6.09 10.04 7.86
C VAL A 107 5.26 10.51 9.06
N ASN A 108 4.73 11.72 9.00
CA ASN A 108 3.86 12.31 10.03
C ASN A 108 2.46 11.67 10.07
N GLU A 109 2.04 10.98 9.01
CA GLU A 109 0.74 10.31 8.91
C GLU A 109 0.84 8.79 9.18
N ILE A 110 2.01 8.33 9.61
CA ILE A 110 2.17 7.00 10.20
C ILE A 110 1.48 7.02 11.56
N LEU A 111 0.56 6.07 11.78
CA LEU A 111 -0.22 5.97 13.02
C LEU A 111 0.69 5.99 14.25
N GLU A 112 0.33 6.83 15.22
CA GLU A 112 1.16 7.17 16.38
C GLU A 112 1.51 5.93 17.22
N ASP A 113 0.58 4.98 17.37
CA ASP A 113 0.78 3.67 18.05
C ASP A 113 1.87 2.77 17.44
N LYS A 114 2.24 3.03 16.18
CA LYS A 114 3.33 2.35 15.46
C LYS A 114 4.60 3.20 15.45
N ARG A 115 4.45 4.54 15.43
CA ARG A 115 5.53 5.55 15.51
C ARG A 115 6.28 5.45 16.85
N VAL A 116 5.55 5.38 17.95
CA VAL A 116 6.09 5.28 19.34
C VAL A 116 6.97 4.05 19.51
N ARG A 117 6.59 2.89 18.95
CA ARG A 117 7.31 1.62 19.16
C ARG A 117 8.67 1.52 18.49
N HIS A 118 8.92 2.25 17.40
CA HIS A 118 10.16 2.12 16.61
C HIS A 118 10.96 3.42 16.52
N ILE A 119 10.30 4.59 16.56
CA ILE A 119 10.97 5.89 16.43
C ILE A 119 11.43 6.40 17.79
N GLU A 120 10.67 6.22 18.88
CA GLU A 120 11.10 6.74 20.19
C GLU A 120 12.33 6.03 20.74
N SER A 121 12.46 4.71 20.56
CA SER A 121 13.64 3.98 20.99
C SER A 121 14.88 4.45 20.23
N PHE A 122 14.76 4.63 18.91
CA PHE A 122 15.83 5.17 18.07
C PHE A 122 16.18 6.61 18.45
N VAL A 123 15.20 7.48 18.64
CA VAL A 123 15.42 8.89 19.02
C VAL A 123 15.99 9.02 20.44
N LYS A 124 15.60 8.15 21.38
CA LYS A 124 16.22 8.06 22.71
C LYS A 124 17.70 7.65 22.64
N GLN A 125 18.06 6.78 21.69
CA GLN A 125 19.44 6.33 21.47
C GLN A 125 20.27 7.31 20.63
N HIS A 126 19.62 8.08 19.75
CA HIS A 126 20.23 8.99 18.77
C HIS A 126 19.56 10.38 18.78
N PRO A 127 19.72 11.17 19.87
CA PRO A 127 19.10 12.48 20.02
C PRO A 127 19.55 13.51 18.95
N GLU A 128 20.72 13.30 18.32
CA GLU A 128 21.23 14.08 17.21
C GLU A 128 20.36 14.02 15.95
N ALA A 129 19.64 12.92 15.73
CA ALA A 129 18.77 12.73 14.57
C ALA A 129 17.57 13.68 14.55
N MET A 130 17.18 14.24 15.71
CA MET A 130 16.13 15.27 15.78
C MET A 130 16.51 16.58 15.07
N LYS A 131 17.81 16.83 14.83
CA LYS A 131 18.29 18.05 14.16
C LYS A 131 18.17 18.02 12.64
N ILE A 132 17.85 16.87 12.03
CA ILE A 132 17.79 16.69 10.57
C ILE A 132 16.41 17.09 10.01
N THR A 133 15.40 17.17 10.87
CA THR A 133 14.05 17.54 10.44
C THR A 133 13.91 19.06 10.37
N SER A 134 13.33 19.58 9.29
CA SER A 134 13.25 21.02 8.96
C SER A 134 12.39 21.87 9.90
N GLY A 135 11.90 21.32 11.01
CA GLY A 135 11.02 22.01 11.96
C GLY A 135 9.61 22.33 11.43
N ALA A 136 9.34 22.15 10.13
CA ALA A 136 8.06 22.46 9.51
C ALA A 136 6.92 21.49 9.93
N HIS A 137 7.27 20.25 10.25
CA HIS A 137 6.34 19.25 10.79
C HIS A 137 7.03 18.48 11.93
N PRO A 138 6.71 18.78 13.21
CA PRO A 138 7.32 18.06 14.32
C PRO A 138 6.88 16.58 14.26
N ILE A 139 7.85 15.69 14.06
CA ILE A 139 7.65 14.22 14.06
C ILE A 139 7.36 13.71 15.49
N LEU A 140 7.68 14.51 16.50
CA LEU A 140 7.43 14.25 17.91
C LEU A 140 6.76 15.47 18.52
N THR A 141 5.53 15.32 18.99
CA THR A 141 4.84 16.28 19.85
C THR A 141 5.24 16.03 21.30
N LYS A 142 5.49 17.12 22.03
CA LYS A 142 5.84 17.10 23.47
C LYS A 142 4.73 16.52 24.34
#